data_AF-A0A9E3CDF3-F1
#
_entry.id   AF-A0A9E3CDF3-F1
#
_cell.length_a   1.000
_cell.length_b   1.000
_cell.length_c   1.000
_cell.angle_alpha   90.00
_cell.angle_beta   90.00
_cell.angle_gamma   90.00
#
_symmetry.space_group_name_H-M   'P 1'
#
loop_
_entity.id
_entity.type
_entity.pdbx_description
1 polymer ?
#
loop_
_entity_poly.entity_id
_entity_poly.type
_entity_poly.pdbx_seq_one_letter_code
_entity_poly.pdbx_strand_id
1 'polypeptide(L)'
;MSRSAEVLREVRRRAGLSQKELARRSGIAATLISAYENCRRVPSGDALIRLIEACGGSIDTTTTVDQSRAAAAQLEQVAAIAMALPRRDAGPLTYPTFRQLRAG
;
A
#
# COMPACT_ATOMS: atom_id res chain seq x y z
N MET A 1 8.06 -3.25 7.37
CA MET A 1 7.30 -4.51 7.55
C MET A 1 6.16 -4.53 6.55
N SER A 2 5.76 -5.70 6.05
CA SER A 2 4.63 -5.80 5.09
C SER A 2 3.30 -5.78 5.83
N ARG A 3 2.36 -4.94 5.39
CA ARG A 3 1.00 -4.85 5.95
C ARG A 3 0.28 -6.21 5.95
N SER A 4 0.50 -7.02 4.92
CA SER A 4 -0.09 -8.37 4.84
C SER A 4 0.47 -9.33 5.90
N ALA A 5 1.76 -9.22 6.23
CA ALA A 5 2.39 -10.04 7.26
C ALA A 5 1.89 -9.66 8.66
N GLU A 6 1.71 -8.36 8.91
CA GLU A 6 1.16 -7.84 10.17
C GLU A 6 -0.30 -8.29 10.37
N VAL A 7 -1.14 -8.12 9.35
CA VAL A 7 -2.55 -8.56 9.39
C VAL A 7 -2.65 -10.07 9.64
N LEU A 8 -1.87 -10.88 8.92
CA LEU A 8 -1.86 -12.33 9.10
C LEU A 8 -1.49 -12.72 10.54
N ARG A 9 -0.42 -12.13 11.06
CA ARG A 9 0.05 -12.41 12.43
C ARG A 9 -0.98 -12.01 13.47
N GLU A 10 -1.61 -10.85 13.29
CA GLU A 10 -2.63 -10.33 14.20
C GLU A 10 -3.88 -11.21 14.21
N VAL A 11 -4.42 -11.54 13.04
CA VAL A 11 -5.60 -12.41 12.91
C VAL A 11 -5.34 -13.79 13.52
N ARG A 12 -4.18 -14.39 13.25
CA ARG A 12 -3.79 -15.67 13.87
C ARG A 12 -3.75 -15.58 15.40
N ARG A 13 -3.17 -14.51 15.94
CA ARG A 13 -3.06 -14.32 17.40
C ARG A 13 -4.42 -14.10 18.05
N ARG A 14 -5.31 -13.32 17.42
CA ARG A 14 -6.69 -13.13 17.89
C ARG A 14 -7.48 -14.43 17.90
N ALA A 15 -7.25 -15.30 16.92
CA ALA A 15 -7.83 -16.63 16.87
C ALA A 15 -7.20 -17.64 17.87
N GLY A 16 -6.18 -17.22 18.64
CA GLY A 16 -5.50 -18.07 19.63
C GLY A 16 -4.66 -19.20 19.01
N LEU A 17 -4.33 -19.12 17.72
CA LEU A 17 -3.69 -20.22 16.99
C LEU A 17 -2.17 -20.10 17.02
N SER A 18 -1.48 -21.23 17.18
CA SER A 18 -0.05 -21.32 16.86
C SER A 18 0.16 -21.36 15.34
N GLN A 19 1.38 -21.11 14.85
CA GLN A 19 1.69 -21.27 13.43
C GLN A 19 1.49 -22.72 12.95
N LYS A 20 1.73 -23.72 13.82
CA LYS A 20 1.48 -25.14 13.52
C LYS A 20 -0.01 -25.46 13.42
N GLU A 21 -0.82 -24.87 14.29
CA GLU A 21 -2.26 -25.08 14.25
C GLU A 21 -2.89 -24.38 13.04
N LEU A 22 -2.44 -23.16 12.71
CA LEU A 22 -2.83 -22.51 11.46
C LEU A 22 -2.40 -23.33 10.24
N ALA A 23 -1.20 -23.92 10.26
CA ALA A 23 -0.74 -24.80 9.19
C ALA A 23 -1.67 -26.00 9.00
N ARG A 24 -2.07 -26.65 10.10
CA ARG A 24 -3.01 -27.77 10.08
C ARG A 24 -4.38 -27.38 9.51
N ARG A 25 -4.89 -26.21 9.87
CA ARG A 25 -6.21 -25.72 9.42
C ARG A 25 -6.20 -25.24 7.96
N SER A 26 -5.16 -24.51 7.58
CA SER A 26 -5.04 -23.95 6.23
C SER A 26 -4.47 -24.96 5.22
N GLY A 27 -3.78 -26.01 5.65
CA GLY A 27 -3.01 -26.89 4.75
C GLY A 27 -1.74 -26.25 4.19
N ILE A 28 -1.37 -25.06 4.65
CA ILE A 28 -0.11 -24.38 4.28
C ILE A 28 0.97 -24.77 5.29
N ALA A 29 2.16 -25.10 4.82
CA ALA A 29 3.27 -25.49 5.71
C ALA A 29 3.60 -24.40 6.75
N ALA A 30 3.84 -24.80 8.00
CA ALA A 30 4.18 -23.88 9.09
C ALA A 30 5.44 -23.04 8.82
N THR A 31 6.41 -23.60 8.08
CA THR A 31 7.61 -22.89 7.62
C THR A 31 7.28 -21.74 6.67
N LEU A 32 6.29 -21.92 5.80
CA LEU A 32 5.84 -20.90 4.85
C LEU A 32 5.04 -19.81 5.57
N ILE A 33 4.21 -20.17 6.55
CA ILE A 33 3.54 -19.21 7.44
C ILE A 33 4.55 -18.36 8.19
N SER A 34 5.60 -18.98 8.75
CA SER A 34 6.69 -18.25 9.41
C SER A 34 7.42 -17.31 8.43
N ALA A 35 7.67 -17.74 7.20
CA ALA A 35 8.28 -16.89 6.18
C ALA A 35 7.39 -15.70 5.81
N TYR A 36 6.06 -15.88 5.78
CA TYR A 36 5.10 -14.80 5.56
C TYR A 36 5.06 -13.82 6.73
N GLU A 37 4.90 -14.29 7.97
CA GLU A 37 4.82 -13.43 9.16
C GLU A 37 6.11 -12.63 9.41
N ASN A 38 7.26 -13.16 8.96
CA ASN A 38 8.55 -12.50 9.08
C ASN A 38 8.95 -11.70 7.82
N CYS A 39 8.02 -11.47 6.89
CA CYS A 39 8.25 -10.71 5.64
C CYS A 39 9.36 -11.27 4.73
N ARG A 40 9.74 -12.54 4.90
CA ARG A 40 10.73 -13.21 4.03
C ARG A 40 10.13 -13.65 2.70
N ARG A 41 8.82 -13.84 2.67
CA ARG A 41 8.01 -14.08 1.47
C ARG A 41 6.72 -13.30 1.55
N VAL A 42 6.18 -12.96 0.39
CA VAL A 42 4.85 -12.37 0.26
C VAL A 42 3.87 -13.49 -0.10
N PRO A 43 2.77 -13.69 0.66
CA PRO A 43 1.73 -14.63 0.27
C PRO A 43 1.04 -14.16 -1.01
N SER A 44 0.65 -15.09 -1.89
CA SER A 44 -0.31 -14.78 -2.95
C SER A 44 -1.66 -14.38 -2.34
N GLY A 45 -2.52 -13.75 -3.15
CA GLY A 45 -3.90 -13.43 -2.73
C GLY A 45 -4.62 -14.65 -2.17
N ASP A 46 -4.63 -15.75 -2.93
CA ASP A 46 -5.29 -17.00 -2.52
C ASP A 46 -4.71 -17.59 -1.23
N ALA A 47 -3.38 -17.57 -1.08
CA ALA A 47 -2.74 -18.07 0.13
C ALA A 47 -3.12 -17.21 1.35
N LEU A 48 -3.19 -15.89 1.19
CA LEU A 48 -3.60 -14.98 2.26
C LEU A 48 -5.07 -15.18 2.64
N ILE A 49 -5.97 -15.28 1.65
CA ILE A 49 -7.41 -15.56 1.87
C ILE A 49 -7.56 -16.85 2.67
N ARG A 50 -6.94 -17.94 2.20
CA ARG A 50 -7.01 -19.26 2.84
C ARG A 50 -6.48 -19.27 4.28
N LEU A 51 -5.45 -18.47 4.57
CA LEU A 51 -4.92 -18.32 5.93
C LEU A 51 -5.87 -17.53 6.83
N ILE A 52 -6.51 -16.48 6.32
CA ILE A 52 -7.46 -15.67 7.09
C ILE A 52 -8.75 -16.46 7.37
N GLU A 53 -9.26 -17.20 6.39
CA GLU A 53 -10.40 -18.11 6.56
C GLU A 53 -10.12 -19.20 7.59
N ALA A 54 -8.92 -19.79 7.57
CA ALA A 54 -8.50 -20.78 8.56
C ALA A 54 -8.40 -20.23 10.00
N CYS A 55 -8.30 -18.90 10.14
CA CYS A 55 -8.38 -18.19 11.42
C CYS A 55 -9.82 -17.80 11.80
N GLY A 56 -10.82 -18.07 10.95
CA GLY A 56 -12.22 -17.68 11.15
C GLY A 56 -12.53 -16.23 10.74
N GLY A 57 -11.63 -15.57 10.02
CA GLY A 57 -11.89 -14.24 9.44
C GLY A 57 -12.33 -14.32 7.98
N SER A 58 -12.71 -13.18 7.42
CA SER A 58 -12.97 -13.00 5.99
C SER A 58 -12.27 -11.73 5.48
N ILE A 59 -11.95 -11.72 4.19
CA ILE A 59 -11.40 -10.54 3.50
C ILE A 59 -12.51 -9.96 2.62
N ASP A 60 -12.91 -8.72 2.87
CA ASP A 60 -13.75 -7.97 1.94
C ASP A 60 -12.87 -7.32 0.87
N THR A 61 -12.97 -7.83 -0.36
CA THR A 61 -12.26 -7.29 -1.52
C THR A 61 -13.00 -6.14 -2.20
N THR A 62 -14.24 -5.83 -1.78
CA THR A 62 -15.04 -4.77 -2.41
C THR A 62 -14.44 -3.39 -2.15
N THR A 63 -13.82 -3.22 -0.98
CA THR A 63 -13.22 -1.95 -0.54
C THR A 63 -12.03 -1.48 -1.39
N THR A 64 -11.24 -2.38 -2.01
CA THR A 64 -10.09 -1.98 -2.85
C THR A 64 -10.50 -1.37 -4.19
N VAL A 65 -11.61 -1.83 -4.76
CA VAL A 65 -12.19 -1.24 -5.98
C VAL A 65 -12.68 0.18 -5.69
N ASP A 66 -13.27 0.40 -4.52
CA ASP A 66 -13.79 1.71 -4.11
C ASP A 66 -12.66 2.73 -3.87
N GLN A 67 -11.57 2.32 -3.19
CA GLN A 67 -10.40 3.18 -3.01
C GLN A 67 -9.72 3.55 -4.34
N SER A 68 -9.68 2.61 -5.30
CA SER A 68 -9.11 2.88 -6.62
C SER A 68 -9.96 3.87 -7.41
N ARG A 69 -11.29 3.76 -7.33
CA ARG A 69 -12.24 4.72 -7.93
C ARG A 69 -12.11 6.10 -7.28
N ALA A 70 -12.02 6.16 -5.95
CA ALA A 70 -11.82 7.41 -5.22
C ALA A 70 -10.48 8.08 -5.59
N ALA A 71 -9.40 7.31 -5.66
CA ALA A 71 -8.09 7.81 -6.08
C ALA A 71 -8.09 8.31 -7.53
N ALA A 72 -8.77 7.60 -8.45
CA ALA A 72 -8.93 8.05 -9.83
C ALA A 72 -9.69 9.38 -9.92
N ALA A 73 -10.84 9.49 -9.22
CA ALA A 73 -11.61 10.72 -9.17
C ALA A 73 -10.80 11.90 -8.57
N GLN A 74 -9.97 11.61 -7.57
CA GLN A 74 -9.11 12.61 -6.96
C GLN A 74 -7.99 13.08 -7.91
N LEU A 75 -7.42 12.16 -8.71
CA LEU A 75 -6.45 12.52 -9.76
C LEU A 75 -7.10 13.33 -10.88
N GLU A 76 -8.32 12.97 -11.31
CA GLU A 76 -9.09 13.75 -12.28
C GLU A 76 -9.34 15.17 -11.78
N GLN A 77 -9.70 15.33 -10.50
CA GLN A 77 -9.91 16.63 -9.88
C GLN A 77 -8.61 17.44 -9.81
N VAL A 78 -7.49 16.83 -9.41
CA VAL A 78 -6.17 17.49 -9.39
C VAL A 78 -5.74 17.90 -10.80
N ALA A 79 -5.93 17.03 -11.80
CA ALA A 79 -5.59 17.32 -13.19
C ALA A 79 -6.45 18.48 -13.74
N ALA A 80 -7.75 18.49 -13.44
CA ALA A 80 -8.64 19.57 -13.83
C ALA A 80 -8.21 20.92 -13.25
N ILE A 81 -7.85 20.95 -11.96
CA ILE A 81 -7.31 22.16 -11.31
C ILE A 81 -5.99 22.57 -11.97
N ALA A 82 -5.06 21.63 -12.16
CA ALA A 82 -3.76 21.92 -12.77
C ALA A 82 -3.89 22.49 -14.19
N MET A 83 -4.87 22.01 -14.97
CA MET A 83 -5.15 22.52 -16.32
C MET A 83 -5.81 23.91 -16.31
N ALA A 84 -6.49 24.29 -15.23
CA ALA A 84 -7.11 25.60 -15.05
C ALA A 84 -6.16 26.63 -14.42
N LEU A 85 -4.98 26.22 -13.95
CA LEU A 85 -4.00 27.15 -13.40
C LEU A 85 -3.47 28.08 -14.50
N PRO A 86 -3.42 29.40 -14.26
CA PRO A 86 -2.82 30.32 -15.20
C PRO A 86 -1.33 29.96 -15.36
N ARG A 87 -0.93 29.63 -16.58
CA ARG A 87 0.48 29.50 -16.92
C ARG A 87 1.12 30.86 -16.71
N ARG A 88 2.06 30.96 -15.78
CA ARG A 88 2.95 32.11 -15.73
C ARG A 88 3.85 32.01 -16.95
N ASP A 89 3.55 32.79 -17.98
CA ASP A 89 4.53 33.14 -18.98
C ASP A 89 5.61 33.95 -18.26
N ALA A 90 6.65 33.25 -17.81
CA ALA A 90 7.87 33.90 -17.40
C ALA A 90 8.44 34.52 -18.67
N GLY A 91 8.05 35.77 -18.94
CA GLY A 91 8.79 36.61 -19.86
C GLY A 91 10.29 36.63 -19.50
N PRO A 92 11.15 37.20 -20.35
CA PRO A 92 12.58 37.22 -20.11
C PRO A 92 12.85 37.68 -18.68
N LEU A 93 13.51 36.83 -17.88
CA LEU A 93 13.72 37.13 -16.47
C LEU A 93 14.58 38.39 -16.37
N THR A 94 13.95 39.50 -15.98
CA THR A 94 14.61 40.79 -15.75
C THR A 94 15.29 40.79 -14.38
N TYR A 95 16.20 39.85 -14.13
CA TYR A 95 17.12 39.95 -13.00
C TYR A 95 18.51 40.33 -13.49
N PRO A 96 19.27 41.12 -12.70
CA PRO A 96 20.66 41.38 -13.01
C PRO A 96 21.44 40.07 -12.99
N THR A 97 22.36 39.92 -13.93
CA THR A 97 23.29 38.79 -13.95
C THR A 97 24.13 38.79 -12.67
N PHE A 98 24.55 37.61 -12.22
CA PHE A 98 25.34 37.45 -10.98
C PHE A 98 26.62 38.34 -10.98
N ARG A 99 27.18 38.63 -12.17
CA ARG A 99 28.32 39.55 -12.35
C ARG A 99 27.97 41.00 -11.99
N GLN A 100 26.74 41.45 -12.28
CA GLN A 100 26.26 42.81 -11.97
C GLN A 100 26.00 43.01 -10.47
N LEU A 101 25.77 41.93 -9.71
CA LEU A 101 25.58 42.00 -8.25
C LEU A 101 26.88 42.04 -7.44
N ARG A 102 28.03 41.75 -8.07
CA ARG A 102 29.36 41.72 -7.41
C ARG A 102 30.24 42.95 -7.69
N ALA A 103 29.75 43.92 -8.44
CA ALA A 103 30.48 45.12 -8.82
C ALA A 103 30.20 46.35 -7.92
N GLY A 104 29.75 46.12 -6.67
CA GLY A 104 29.47 47.15 -5.67
C GLY A 104 30.40 47.01 -4.47
#